data_AF-A0A366LW38-F1
#
_entry.id   AF-A0A366LW38-F1
#
_cell.length_a   1.000
_cell.length_b   1.000
_cell.length_c   1.000
_cell.angle_alpha   90.00
_cell.angle_beta   90.00
_cell.angle_gamma   90.00
#
_symmetry.space_group_name_H-M   'P 1'
#
loop_
_entity.id
_entity.type
_entity.pdbx_description
1 polymer ?
#
loop_
_entity_poly.entity_id
_entity_poly.type
_entity_poly.pdbx_seq_one_letter_code
_entity_poly.pdbx_strand_id
1 'polypeptide(L)' 'MSVLWSPDFDRYAAGELEAKDVRCALCELAPCACPPFGSPAYFELIDRRHNPTGDKGGEAR' A
#
# COMPACT_ATOMS: atom_id res chain seq x y z
N MET A 1 7.81 -12.50 -9.51
CA MET A 1 6.72 -11.85 -8.77
C MET A 1 7.23 -11.60 -7.36
N SER A 2 7.59 -10.37 -7.03
CA SER A 2 7.99 -10.00 -5.67
C SER A 2 6.75 -9.63 -4.86
N VAL A 3 6.73 -9.97 -3.58
CA VAL A 3 5.68 -9.53 -2.68
C VAL A 3 6.04 -8.15 -2.16
N LEU A 4 5.12 -7.20 -2.25
CA LEU A 4 5.31 -5.84 -1.73
C LEU A 4 4.93 -5.80 -0.25
N TRP A 5 5.95 -5.69 0.60
CA TRP A 5 5.79 -5.54 2.05
C TRP A 5 6.22 -4.14 2.48
N SER A 6 5.81 -3.75 3.70
CA SER A 6 6.37 -2.56 4.33
C SER A 6 7.88 -2.73 4.54
N PRO A 7 8.70 -1.71 4.25
CA PRO A 7 10.12 -1.73 4.62
C PRO A 7 10.36 -1.77 6.13
N ASP A 8 9.33 -1.53 6.96
CA ASP A 8 9.46 -1.54 8.43
C ASP A 8 9.18 -2.91 9.06
N PHE A 9 8.81 -3.91 8.25
CA PHE A 9 8.32 -5.19 8.78
C PHE A 9 9.38 -5.94 9.60
N ASP A 10 10.64 -5.90 9.18
CA ASP A 10 11.74 -6.53 9.92
C ASP A 10 11.97 -5.87 11.28
N ARG A 11 11.90 -4.53 11.34
CA ARG A 11 12.05 -3.76 12.58
C ARG A 11 10.89 -4.00 13.54
N TYR A 12 9.67 -4.11 13.01
CA TYR A 12 8.49 -4.53 13.77
C TYR A 12 8.67 -5.95 14.34
N ALA A 13 9.10 -6.91 13.53
CA ALA A 13 9.33 -8.29 13.96
C ALA A 13 10.46 -8.41 15.00
N ALA A 14 11.47 -7.53 14.94
CA ALA A 14 12.52 -7.40 15.94
C ALA A 14 12.06 -6.72 17.25
N GLY A 15 10.84 -6.17 17.28
CA GLY A 15 10.32 -5.43 18.44
C GLY A 15 10.84 -3.99 18.57
N GLU A 16 11.48 -3.46 17.52
CA GLU A 16 12.03 -2.10 17.49
C GLU A 16 11.00 -1.04 17.12
N LEU A 17 9.82 -1.45 16.65
CA LEU A 17 8.79 -0.58 16.13
C LEU A 17 7.42 -1.07 16.63
N GLU A 18 6.54 -0.17 17.07
CA GLU A 18 5.17 -0.55 17.40
C GLU A 18 4.34 -0.70 16.12
N ALA A 19 3.30 -1.53 16.14
CA ALA A 19 2.46 -1.78 14.97
C ALA A 19 1.84 -0.49 14.37
N LYS A 20 1.58 0.53 15.21
CA LYS A 20 1.04 1.83 14.78
C LYS A 20 2.02 2.66 13.92
N ASP A 21 3.32 2.38 14.07
CA ASP A 21 4.39 3.11 13.41
C ASP A 21 4.85 2.42 12.11
N VAL A 22 4.35 1.21 11.84
CA VAL A 22 4.66 0.45 10.62
C VAL A 22 4.01 1.13 9.43
N ARG A 23 4.81 1.57 8.45
CA ARG A 23 4.28 2.13 7.20
C ARG A 23 3.38 1.12 6.49
N CYS A 24 2.20 1.56 6.06
CA CYS A 24 1.29 0.73 5.28
C CYS A 24 1.95 0.27 3.96
N ALA A 25 1.83 -1.00 3.58
CA ALA A 25 2.41 -1.50 2.33
C ALA A 25 1.77 -0.90 1.05
N LEU A 26 0.58 -0.31 1.17
CA LEU A 26 -0.16 0.31 0.07
C LEU A 26 0.11 1.81 -0.06
N CYS A 27 -0.13 2.59 1.00
CA CYS A 27 0.04 4.04 0.97
C CYS A 27 1.37 4.55 1.53
N GLU A 28 2.20 3.69 2.10
CA GLU A 28 3.52 4.01 2.68
C GLU A 28 3.50 5.01 3.85
N LEU A 29 2.32 5.29 4.41
CA LEU A 29 2.12 6.17 5.55
C LEU A 29 1.97 5.40 6.87
N ALA A 30 2.38 6.06 7.96
CA ALA A 30 2.12 5.68 9.35
C ALA A 30 1.65 6.94 10.12
N PRO A 31 0.40 6.99 10.63
CA PRO A 31 -0.64 5.99 10.48
C PRO A 31 -1.13 5.86 9.04
N CYS A 32 -1.74 4.71 8.73
CA CYS A 32 -2.34 4.45 7.42
C CYS A 32 -3.44 5.48 7.09
N ALA A 33 -3.46 5.98 5.86
CA ALA A 33 -4.50 6.87 5.35
C ALA A 33 -5.25 6.27 4.14
N CYS A 34 -5.22 4.93 4.00
CA CYS A 34 -5.99 4.27 2.94
C CYS A 34 -7.50 4.54 3.10
N PRO A 35 -8.25 4.58 1.99
CA PRO A 35 -9.71 4.50 2.01
C PRO A 35 -10.20 3.28 2.79
N PRO A 36 -11.49 3.26 3.17
CA PRO A 36 -12.08 2.13 3.88
C PRO A 36 -11.76 0.80 3.19
N PHE A 37 -11.35 -0.18 3.98
CA PHE A 37 -11.01 -1.51 3.49
C PHE A 37 -12.16 -2.09 2.64
N GLY A 38 -11.83 -2.61 1.45
CA GLY A 38 -12.82 -3.17 0.53
C GLY A 38 -13.67 -2.15 -0.24
N SER A 39 -13.42 -0.85 -0.08
CA SER A 39 -14.04 0.17 -0.93
C SER A 39 -13.47 0.17 -2.36
N PRO A 40 -14.20 0.69 -3.36
CA PRO A 40 -13.68 0.86 -4.72
C PRO A 40 -12.34 1.63 -4.73
N ALA A 41 -12.24 2.72 -3.98
CA ALA A 41 -11.02 3.52 -3.87
C ALA A 41 -9.84 2.75 -3.22
N TYR A 42 -10.12 1.80 -2.32
CA TYR A 42 -9.09 0.91 -1.76
C TYR A 42 -8.54 -0.04 -2.83
N PHE A 43 -9.41 -0.64 -3.65
CA PHE A 43 -8.97 -1.51 -4.75
C PHE A 43 -8.20 -0.75 -5.84
N GLU A 44 -8.62 0.48 -6.18
CA GLU A 44 -7.85 1.34 -7.10
C GLU A 44 -6.44 1.66 -6.60
N LEU A 45 -6.22 1.76 -5.28
CA LEU A 45 -4.89 1.90 -4.70
C LEU A 45 -4.07 0.61 -4.80
N ILE A 46 -4.69 -0.54 -4.56
CA ILE A 46 -4.05 -1.86 -4.75
C ILE A 46 -3.60 -1.99 -6.22
N ASP A 47 -4.49 -1.74 -7.17
CA ASP A 47 -4.19 -1.91 -8.59
C ASP A 47 -3.01 -1.02 -9.02
N ARG A 48 -2.99 0.25 -8.59
CA ARG A 48 -1.86 1.16 -8.83
C ARG A 48 -0.56 0.65 -8.22
N ARG A 49 -0.61 0.10 -7.01
CA ARG A 49 0.58 -0.39 -6.29
C ARG A 49 1.14 -1.66 -6.92
N HIS A 50 0.28 -2.55 -7.41
CA HIS A 50 0.68 -3.83 -8.00
C HIS A 50 1.00 -3.73 -9.49
N ASN A 51 0.46 -2.74 -10.22
CA ASN A 51 0.66 -2.55 -11.65
C ASN A 51 1.16 -1.12 -11.99
N PRO A 52 2.40 -0.75 -11.61
CA PRO A 52 2.93 0.59 -11.83
C PRO A 52 3.09 0.98 -13.31
N THR A 53 3.06 0.02 -14.24
CA THR A 53 3.11 0.23 -15.70
C THR A 53 1.73 0.29 -16.37
N GLY A 54 0.65 0.32 -15.60
CA GLY A 54 -0.73 0.44 -16.10
C GLY A 54 -1.13 1.86 -16.54
N ASP A 55 -0.27 2.86 -16.35
CA ASP A 55 -0.49 4.20 -16.90
C ASP A 55 -0.13 4.24 -18.39
N LYS A 56 -1.05 3.75 -19.22
CA LYS A 56 -1.40 4.48 -20.44
C LYS A 56 -2.70 5.20 -20.14
N GLY A 57 -2.60 6.47 -19.75
CA GLY A 57 -3.76 7.35 -19.66
C GLY A 57 -4.56 7.39 -20.96
N GLY A 58 -5.86 7.69 -20.81
CA GLY A 58 -6.65 8.30 -21.87
C GLY A 58 -7.79 7.47 -22.46
N GLU A 59 -9.00 7.89 -22.09
CA GLU A 59 -10.13 8.18 -22.99
C GLU A 59 -11.24 7.12 -23.24
N ALA A 60 -12.44 7.58 -22.85
CA ALA A 60 -13.78 7.34 -23.38
C ALA A 60 -14.28 5.91 -23.61
N ARG A 61 -15.34 5.58 -22.88
CA ARG A 61 -16.66 5.29 -23.48
C ARG A 61 -17.78 5.44 -22.46
#